data_AF-A0A292YCS6-F1
#
_entry.id   AF-A0A292YCS6-F1
#
_cell.length_a   1.000
_cell.length_b   1.000
_cell.length_c   1.000
_cell.angle_alpha   90.00
_cell.angle_beta   90.00
_cell.angle_gamma   90.00
#
_symmetry.space_group_name_H-M   'P 1'
#
loop_
_entity.id
_entity.type
_entity.pdbx_description
1 polymer ?
#
loop_
_entity_poly.entity_id
_entity_poly.type
_entity_poly.pdbx_seq_one_letter_code
_entity_poly.pdbx_strand_id
1 'polypeptide(L)' 'MKQVQEIENQIAELAYRLQVLKDELEQIRKTCVHEFIKDTYTQTCAKCNLTESLYY' A
#
# COMPACT_ATOMS: atom_id res chain seq x y z
N MET A 1 31.11 -14.92 0.97
CA MET A 1 30.59 -13.55 1.20
C MET A 1 29.84 -12.94 0.00
N LYS A 2 30.09 -13.33 -1.27
CA LYS A 2 29.36 -12.78 -2.45
C LYS A 2 27.83 -12.98 -2.40
N GLN A 3 27.36 -14.13 -1.92
CA GLN A 3 25.92 -14.41 -1.81
C GLN A 3 25.21 -13.50 -0.79
N VAL A 4 25.88 -13.11 0.29
CA VAL A 4 25.31 -12.19 1.29
C VAL A 4 25.04 -10.83 0.66
N GLN A 5 26.04 -10.29 -0.04
CA GLN A 5 25.92 -8.99 -0.70
C GLN A 5 24.89 -8.99 -1.84
N GLU A 6 24.74 -10.11 -2.56
CA GLU A 6 23.70 -10.25 -3.59
C GLU A 6 22.29 -10.29 -2.99
N ILE A 7 22.11 -10.94 -1.84
CA ILE A 7 20.84 -10.94 -1.11
C ILE A 7 20.52 -9.54 -0.56
N GLU A 8 21.50 -8.83 0.01
CA GLU A 8 21.31 -7.46 0.50
C GLU A 8 20.90 -6.50 -0.63
N ASN A 9 21.52 -6.62 -1.80
CA ASN A 9 21.13 -5.82 -2.98
C ASN A 9 19.71 -6.14 -3.46
N GLN A 10 19.32 -7.42 -3.46
CA GLN A 10 17.96 -7.82 -3.82
C GLN A 10 16.94 -7.26 -2.81
N ILE A 11 17.25 -7.28 -1.51
CA ILE A 11 16.40 -6.68 -0.48
C ILE A 11 16.23 -5.18 -0.74
N ALA A 12 17.32 -4.46 -1.02
CA ALA A 12 17.27 -3.03 -1.30
C ALA A 12 16.44 -2.71 -2.56
N GLU A 13 16.62 -3.48 -3.63
CA GLU A 13 15.85 -3.31 -4.88
C GLU A 13 14.35 -3.59 -4.66
N LEU A 14 14.02 -4.68 -3.97
CA LEU A 14 12.64 -5.04 -3.67
C LEU A 14 11.98 -4.01 -2.75
N ALA A 15 12.70 -3.49 -1.76
CA ALA A 15 12.21 -2.43 -0.88
C ALA A 15 11.93 -1.15 -1.66
N TYR A 16 12.80 -0.76 -2.59
CA TYR A 16 12.58 0.39 -3.46
C TYR A 16 11.36 0.20 -4.35
N ARG A 17 11.23 -0.95 -5.04
CA ARG A 17 10.06 -1.24 -5.88
C ARG A 17 8.77 -1.25 -5.06
N LEU A 18 8.81 -1.82 -3.86
CA LEU A 18 7.67 -1.83 -2.95
C LEU A 18 7.26 -0.40 -2.56
N GLN A 19 8.23 0.48 -2.32
CA GLN A 19 7.96 1.87 -2.00
C GLN A 19 7.30 2.59 -3.18
N VAL A 20 7.84 2.45 -4.40
CA VAL A 20 7.24 3.05 -5.61
C VAL A 20 5.80 2.59 -5.81
N LEU A 21 5.52 1.29 -5.68
CA LEU A 21 4.17 0.76 -5.80
C LEU A 21 3.21 1.28 -4.72
N LYS A 22 3.71 1.50 -3.49
CA LYS A 22 2.92 2.13 -2.42
C LYS A 22 2.58 3.57 -2.78
N ASP A 23 3.56 4.35 -3.25
CA ASP A 23 3.34 5.73 -3.69
C ASP A 23 2.31 5.80 -4.83
N GLU A 24 2.40 4.92 -5.83
CA GLU A 24 1.41 4.82 -6.91
C GLU A 24 0.01 4.47 -6.39
N LEU A 25 -0.08 3.50 -5.47
CA LEU A 25 -1.34 3.12 -4.84
C LEU A 25 -1.95 4.29 -4.05
N GLU A 26 -1.12 5.09 -3.36
CA GLU A 26 -1.58 6.29 -2.67
C GLU A 26 -2.09 7.37 -3.64
N GLN A 27 -1.44 7.57 -4.79
CA GLN A 27 -1.94 8.48 -5.82
C GLN A 27 -3.29 8.03 -6.38
N ILE A 28 -3.46 6.73 -6.63
CA ILE A 28 -4.74 6.15 -7.05
C ILE A 28 -5.80 6.39 -5.96
N ARG A 29 -5.45 6.17 -4.69
CA ARG A 29 -6.37 6.42 -3.57
C ARG A 29 -6.78 7.89 -3.48
N LYS A 30 -5.85 8.84 -3.64
CA LYS A 30 -6.13 10.30 -3.62
C LYS A 30 -7.05 10.76 -4.76
N THR A 31 -6.94 10.12 -5.92
CA THR A 31 -7.75 10.45 -7.10
C THR A 31 -9.03 9.61 -7.21
N CYS A 32 -9.21 8.63 -6.32
CA CYS A 32 -10.38 7.78 -6.30
C CYS A 32 -11.59 8.55 -5.79
N VAL A 33 -12.69 8.49 -6.56
CA VAL A 33 -14.01 8.85 -6.03
C VAL A 33 -14.46 7.71 -5.11
N HIS A 34 -14.12 7.84 -3.83
CA HIS A 34 -14.30 6.78 -2.86
C HIS A 34 -15.76 6.35 -2.74
N GLU A 35 -15.97 5.05 -2.84
CA GLU A 35 -17.24 4.40 -2.57
C GLU A 35 -17.03 3.45 -1.40
N PHE A 36 -17.14 4.02 -0.20
CA PHE A 36 -16.89 3.31 1.04
C PHE A 36 -18.03 2.37 1.39
N ILE A 37 -17.71 1.09 1.53
CA ILE A 37 -18.57 0.09 2.15
C ILE A 37 -18.24 0.09 3.63
N LYS A 38 -19.25 0.34 4.46
CA LYS A 38 -19.10 0.41 5.92
C LYS A 38 -19.30 -0.97 6.54
N ASP A 39 -18.36 -1.33 7.39
CA ASP A 39 -18.45 -2.39 8.38
C ASP A 39 -18.64 -1.77 9.77
N THR A 40 -18.86 -2.62 10.78
CA THR A 40 -19.11 -2.18 12.16
C THR A 40 -18.02 -1.26 12.72
N TYR A 41 -16.77 -1.44 12.31
CA TYR A 41 -15.61 -0.73 12.88
C TYR A 41 -14.75 0.01 11.86
N THR A 42 -14.96 -0.24 10.57
CA THR A 42 -14.12 0.30 9.49
C THR A 42 -14.99 0.61 8.29
N GLN A 43 -14.50 1.44 7.39
CA GLN A 43 -15.06 1.60 6.06
C GLN A 43 -13.98 1.33 5.04
N THR A 44 -14.27 0.49 4.05
CA THR A 44 -13.33 0.13 2.99
C THR A 44 -13.88 0.57 1.64
N CYS A 45 -13.09 1.34 0.88
CA CYS A 45 -13.46 1.73 -0.47
C CYS A 45 -13.48 0.49 -1.39
N ALA A 46 -14.63 0.20 -2.01
CA ALA A 46 -14.79 -0.94 -2.92
C ALA A 46 -13.88 -0.87 -4.16
N LYS A 47 -13.44 0.34 -4.52
CA LYS A 47 -12.69 0.63 -5.75
C LYS A 47 -11.18 0.64 -5.56
N CYS A 48 -10.70 1.19 -4.44
CA CYS A 48 -9.25 1.37 -4.19
C CYS A 48 -8.75 0.69 -2.91
N ASN A 49 -9.61 -0.09 -2.24
CA ASN A 49 -9.30 -0.81 -1.00
C ASN A 49 -8.64 0.09 0.06
N LEU A 50 -8.99 1.38 0.09
CA LEU A 50 -8.63 2.26 1.20
C LEU A 50 -9.54 1.92 2.36
N THR A 51 -8.95 1.43 3.46
CA THR A 51 -9.67 1.15 4.70
C THR A 51 -9.39 2.26 5.70
N GLU A 52 -10.47 2.84 6.23
CA GLU A 52 -10.43 3.82 7.31
C GLU A 52 -11.14 3.26 8.54
N SER A 53 -10.55 3.46 9.72
CA SER A 53 -11.22 3.14 10.97
C SER A 53 -12.29 4.17 11.28
N LEU A 54 -13.46 3.73 11.72
CA LEU A 54 -14.56 4.62 12.11
C LEU A 54 -14.45 5.11 13.57
N TYR A 55 -13.41 4.67 14.31
CA TYR A 55 -13.17 4.99 15.71
C TYR A 55 -11.79 5.67 15.88
N TYR A 56 -11.73 6.67 16.77
CA TYR A 56 -10.57 7.51 17.09
C TYR A 56 -9.77 6.95 18.27
#